data_AF-A0A6B2G576-F1
#
_entry.id   AF-A0A6B2G576-F1
#
_cell.length_a   1.000
_cell.length_b   1.000
_cell.length_c   1.000
_cell.angle_alpha   90.00
_cell.angle_beta   90.00
_cell.angle_gamma   90.00
#
_symmetry.space_group_name_H-M   'P 1'
#
loop_
_entity.id
_entity.type
_entity.pdbx_description
1 polymer ?
#
loop_
_entity_poly.entity_id
_entity_poly.type
_entity_poly.pdbx_seq_one_letter_code
_entity_poly.pdbx_strand_id
1 'polypeptide(L)'
;FTPLSIPPTRLDPIRLGEDGWRARYYQNKLNIDESEIDSYRKRVAGEYLIGISWVLLYYYQGCVSWSWYYPFHYSPFASDCNLVQSIDVDWPKTFNPFRPFEQLMSVLPESSKYLLPVCYHDLITSHDSPIIDFYPTNFVIDLNGKFQEWQGVALLPFIDETRLLKFMTLNLKLSPEEELLNSIGDNYLFLRESHNLGETILANAPLLGLGAYVGISDLNYANLFGEVLELKSVQRSSPDVASLKDEDKINISSPVVVVKFRDPVYPDNTIFLSKLLKGSKYFLISY
;
A
#
# COMPACT_ATOMS: atom_id res chain seq x y z
N PHE A 1 1.56 1.04 -49.71
CA PHE A 1 1.53 1.71 -48.40
C PHE A 1 1.01 3.12 -48.59
N THR A 2 -0.29 3.29 -48.42
CA THR A 2 -0.94 4.60 -48.33
C THR A 2 -0.46 5.25 -47.02
N PRO A 3 -0.02 6.52 -47.01
CA PRO A 3 0.29 7.19 -45.77
C PRO A 3 -1.00 7.25 -44.95
N LEU A 4 -0.96 6.73 -43.71
CA LEU A 4 -2.00 6.94 -42.72
C LEU A 4 -2.23 8.44 -42.62
N SER A 5 -3.43 8.86 -43.02
CA SER A 5 -3.95 10.19 -42.76
C SER A 5 -3.78 10.49 -41.28
N ILE A 6 -2.96 11.49 -40.97
CA ILE A 6 -2.87 12.08 -39.64
C ILE A 6 -4.31 12.44 -39.25
N PRO A 7 -4.87 11.91 -38.15
CA PRO A 7 -6.19 12.31 -37.69
C PRO A 7 -6.19 13.83 -37.54
N PRO A 8 -7.30 14.54 -37.81
CA PRO A 8 -7.38 15.96 -37.53
C PRO A 8 -6.91 16.17 -36.09
N THR A 9 -5.89 17.00 -35.90
CA THR A 9 -5.32 17.34 -34.59
C THR A 9 -6.49 17.61 -33.66
N ARG A 10 -6.75 16.69 -32.72
CA ARG A 10 -7.75 16.86 -31.69
C ARG A 10 -7.29 18.09 -30.91
N LEU A 11 -7.89 19.24 -31.22
CA LEU A 11 -7.52 20.52 -30.60
C LEU A 11 -7.58 20.31 -29.08
N ASP A 12 -6.45 20.53 -28.41
CA ASP A 12 -6.39 20.45 -26.96
C ASP A 12 -7.39 21.47 -26.41
N PRO A 13 -8.43 21.06 -25.68
CA PRO A 13 -9.44 21.99 -25.18
C PRO A 13 -8.87 22.98 -24.15
N ILE A 14 -7.77 22.62 -23.47
CA ILE A 14 -7.17 23.46 -22.43
C ILE A 14 -6.38 24.61 -23.05
N ARG A 15 -5.63 24.34 -24.12
CA ARG A 15 -4.77 25.33 -24.80
C ARG A 15 -3.85 26.03 -23.79
N LEU A 16 -2.97 25.23 -23.17
CA LEU A 16 -1.99 25.75 -22.22
C LEU A 16 -1.12 26.82 -22.90
N GLY A 17 -1.00 27.99 -22.25
CA GLY A 17 -0.26 29.14 -22.77
C GLY A 17 -1.10 30.22 -23.46
N GLU A 18 -2.37 29.95 -23.79
CA GLU A 18 -3.31 30.96 -24.29
C GLU A 18 -4.16 31.57 -23.17
N ASP A 19 -4.48 32.86 -23.25
CA ASP A 19 -5.33 33.55 -22.27
C ASP A 19 -6.58 32.74 -21.90
N GLY A 20 -6.86 32.63 -20.60
CA GLY A 20 -7.95 31.80 -20.07
C GLY A 20 -7.62 30.30 -19.91
N TRP A 21 -6.38 29.86 -20.16
CA TRP A 21 -5.96 28.45 -20.03
C TRP A 21 -6.26 27.86 -18.66
N ARG A 22 -6.11 28.66 -17.59
CA ARG A 22 -6.36 28.20 -16.22
C ARG A 22 -7.83 27.85 -16.02
N ALA A 23 -8.74 28.75 -16.44
CA ALA A 23 -10.17 28.50 -16.33
C ALA A 23 -10.57 27.25 -17.12
N ARG A 24 -10.09 27.14 -18.37
CA ARG A 24 -10.31 25.96 -19.22
C ARG A 24 -9.79 24.67 -18.60
N TYR A 25 -8.62 24.69 -17.95
CA TYR A 25 -8.08 23.51 -17.26
C TYR A 25 -9.01 23.04 -16.15
N TYR A 26 -9.39 23.92 -15.22
CA TYR A 26 -10.23 23.55 -14.08
C TYR A 26 -11.64 23.13 -14.52
N GLN A 27 -12.23 23.82 -15.48
CA GLN A 27 -13.51 23.44 -16.08
C GLN A 27 -13.43 22.07 -16.78
N ASN A 28 -12.40 21.83 -17.59
CA ASN A 28 -12.31 20.61 -18.38
C ASN A 28 -11.91 19.38 -17.55
N LYS A 29 -10.92 19.52 -16.65
CA LYS A 29 -10.32 18.39 -15.93
C LYS A 29 -11.06 18.04 -14.65
N LEU A 30 -11.61 19.04 -13.98
CA LEU A 30 -12.27 18.85 -12.69
C LEU A 30 -13.78 19.06 -12.77
N ASN A 31 -14.31 19.43 -13.94
CA ASN A 31 -15.74 19.67 -14.18
C ASN A 31 -16.33 20.68 -13.19
N ILE A 32 -15.61 21.78 -12.97
CA ILE A 32 -15.97 22.84 -12.02
C ILE A 32 -16.51 24.05 -12.78
N ASP A 33 -17.58 24.67 -12.28
CA ASP A 33 -18.13 25.90 -12.82
C ASP A 33 -17.18 27.09 -12.62
N GLU A 34 -17.20 28.06 -13.53
CA GLU A 34 -16.26 29.20 -13.51
C GLU A 34 -16.28 29.96 -12.17
N SER A 35 -17.47 30.11 -11.57
CA SER A 35 -17.67 30.78 -10.28
C SER A 35 -17.00 30.08 -9.09
N GLU A 36 -16.67 28.80 -9.20
CA GLU A 36 -16.12 27.99 -8.12
C GLU A 36 -14.61 27.73 -8.26
N ILE A 37 -14.01 28.13 -9.39
CA ILE A 37 -12.61 27.83 -9.70
C ILE A 37 -11.66 28.28 -8.60
N ASP A 38 -11.84 29.48 -8.05
CA ASP A 38 -10.90 30.02 -7.06
C ASP A 38 -10.94 29.27 -5.71
N SER A 39 -12.11 28.82 -5.27
CA SER A 39 -12.22 28.02 -4.04
C SER A 39 -11.62 26.63 -4.24
N TYR A 40 -11.88 26.00 -5.39
CA TYR A 40 -11.33 24.70 -5.74
C TYR A 40 -9.82 24.72 -5.98
N ARG A 41 -9.27 25.77 -6.61
CA ARG A 41 -7.82 25.94 -6.77
C ARG A 41 -7.09 25.81 -5.44
N LYS A 42 -7.58 26.51 -4.42
CA LYS A 42 -7.03 26.44 -3.06
C LYS A 42 -7.18 25.04 -2.46
N ARG A 43 -8.33 24.39 -2.63
CA ARG A 43 -8.58 23.02 -2.12
C ARG A 43 -7.66 21.98 -2.77
N VAL A 44 -7.60 21.97 -4.11
CA VAL A 44 -6.76 21.04 -4.90
C VAL A 44 -5.28 21.24 -4.57
N ALA A 45 -4.83 22.49 -4.38
CA ALA A 45 -3.47 22.79 -3.94
C ALA A 45 -3.20 22.36 -2.50
N GLY A 46 -4.15 22.57 -1.58
CA GLY A 46 -4.05 22.13 -0.19
C GLY A 46 -3.85 20.61 -0.09
N GLU A 47 -4.75 19.82 -0.68
CA GLU A 47 -4.66 18.36 -0.68
C GLU A 47 -3.38 17.85 -1.36
N TYR A 48 -2.91 18.54 -2.40
CA TYR A 48 -1.68 18.15 -3.10
C TYR A 48 -0.45 18.30 -2.20
N LEU A 49 -0.37 19.42 -1.48
CA LEU A 49 0.71 19.68 -0.55
C LEU A 49 0.62 18.80 0.71
N ILE A 50 -0.59 18.46 1.18
CA ILE A 50 -0.81 17.41 2.20
C ILE A 50 -0.22 16.09 1.71
N GLY A 51 -0.46 15.71 0.45
CA GLY A 51 0.10 14.50 -0.14
C GLY A 51 1.62 14.49 -0.21
N ILE A 52 2.25 15.62 -0.53
CA ILE A 52 3.70 15.74 -0.45
C ILE A 52 4.19 15.49 0.97
N SER A 53 3.52 16.07 1.98
CA SER A 53 3.85 15.83 3.39
C SER A 53 3.66 14.36 3.78
N TRP A 54 2.56 13.74 3.37
CA TRP A 54 2.27 12.33 3.63
C TRP A 54 3.36 11.43 3.02
N VAL A 55 3.75 11.66 1.77
CA VAL A 55 4.83 10.90 1.11
C VAL A 55 6.15 11.08 1.85
N LEU A 56 6.52 12.31 2.21
CA LEU A 56 7.77 12.55 2.92
C LEU A 56 7.79 11.81 4.27
N LEU A 57 6.68 11.85 5.02
CA LEU A 57 6.55 11.12 6.28
C LEU A 57 6.59 9.60 6.05
N TYR A 58 5.91 9.09 5.02
CA TYR A 58 5.92 7.66 4.66
C TYR A 58 7.35 7.13 4.50
N TYR A 59 8.21 7.87 3.80
CA TYR A 59 9.60 7.45 3.55
C TYR A 59 10.52 7.58 4.79
N TYR A 60 10.33 8.60 5.62
CA TYR A 60 11.28 8.92 6.69
C TYR A 60 10.84 8.47 8.08
N GLN A 61 9.54 8.36 8.32
CA GLN A 61 8.94 8.06 9.62
C GLN A 61 7.93 6.90 9.58
N GLY A 62 7.58 6.40 8.38
CA GLY A 62 6.58 5.36 8.19
C GLY A 62 5.20 5.91 7.83
N CYS A 63 4.24 5.01 7.59
CA CYS A 63 2.88 5.38 7.16
C CYS A 63 2.11 6.11 8.26
N VAL A 64 1.84 7.40 8.05
CA VAL A 64 1.13 8.27 9.00
C VAL A 64 -0.38 8.21 8.88
N SER A 65 -0.91 7.75 7.74
CA SER A 65 -2.33 7.52 7.57
C SER A 65 -2.55 6.48 6.48
N TRP A 66 -3.26 5.41 6.82
CA TRP A 66 -3.60 4.32 5.89
C TRP A 66 -4.82 4.65 5.01
N SER A 67 -5.69 5.57 5.45
CA SER A 67 -6.92 5.95 4.76
C SER A 67 -6.81 7.25 3.96
N TRP A 68 -5.77 8.07 4.21
CA TRP A 68 -5.60 9.30 3.45
C TRP A 68 -5.23 8.99 1.99
N TYR A 69 -5.88 9.69 1.07
CA TYR A 69 -5.60 9.67 -0.37
C TYR A 69 -5.80 11.06 -0.96
N TYR A 70 -5.20 11.31 -2.13
CA TYR A 70 -5.41 12.55 -2.88
C TYR A 70 -6.73 12.47 -3.67
N PRO A 71 -7.77 13.28 -3.34
CA PRO A 71 -9.13 13.07 -3.85
C PRO A 71 -9.39 13.76 -5.21
N PHE A 72 -8.36 13.84 -6.06
CA PHE A 72 -8.45 14.42 -7.39
C PHE A 72 -7.63 13.61 -8.39
N HIS A 73 -8.10 13.50 -9.62
CA HIS A 73 -7.38 12.83 -10.72
C HIS A 73 -6.23 13.67 -11.28
N TYR A 74 -6.24 14.99 -11.04
CA TYR A 74 -5.33 15.95 -11.65
C TYR A 74 -4.73 16.86 -10.59
N SER A 75 -3.48 17.25 -10.81
CA SER A 75 -2.74 18.16 -9.91
C SER A 75 -3.21 19.62 -10.05
N PRO A 76 -2.95 20.48 -9.06
CA PRO A 76 -3.03 21.92 -9.24
C PRO A 76 -1.91 22.43 -10.16
N PHE A 77 -1.93 23.71 -10.51
CA PHE A 77 -0.70 24.36 -11.01
C PHE A 77 0.18 24.78 -9.84
N ALA A 78 1.50 24.81 -10.06
CA ALA A 78 2.45 25.30 -9.05
C ALA A 78 2.11 26.72 -8.55
N SER A 79 1.55 27.58 -9.40
CA SER A 79 1.11 28.92 -9.01
C SER A 79 -0.02 28.92 -7.97
N ASP A 80 -0.82 27.86 -7.92
CA ASP A 80 -1.96 27.75 -6.99
C ASP A 80 -1.51 27.34 -5.59
N CYS A 81 -0.32 26.75 -5.45
CA CYS A 81 0.27 26.45 -4.14
C CYS A 81 0.49 27.72 -3.31
N ASN A 82 0.68 28.88 -3.95
CA ASN A 82 0.78 30.18 -3.26
C ASN A 82 -0.53 30.59 -2.55
N LEU A 83 -1.66 29.95 -2.85
CA LEU A 83 -2.95 30.19 -2.17
C LEU A 83 -3.02 29.50 -0.79
N VAL A 84 -2.09 28.59 -0.50
CA VAL A 84 -2.03 27.82 0.73
C VAL A 84 -0.97 28.43 1.64
N GLN A 85 -1.40 29.03 2.75
CA GLN A 85 -0.50 29.70 3.70
C GLN A 85 0.17 28.71 4.66
N SER A 86 -0.57 27.71 5.09
CA SER A 86 -0.11 26.67 6.01
C SER A 86 -0.92 25.40 5.77
N ILE A 87 -0.32 24.28 6.13
CA ILE A 87 -0.95 22.96 6.13
C ILE A 87 -0.81 22.45 7.54
N ASP A 88 -1.94 22.18 8.17
CA ASP A 88 -2.00 21.57 9.49
C ASP A 88 -2.86 20.33 9.35
N VAL A 89 -2.25 19.17 9.59
CA VAL A 89 -2.91 17.87 9.45
C VAL A 89 -2.67 17.08 10.71
N ASP A 90 -3.77 16.73 11.37
CA ASP A 90 -3.76 15.79 12.47
C ASP A 90 -3.89 14.38 11.90
N TRP A 91 -2.77 13.65 11.88
CA TRP A 91 -2.75 12.29 11.37
C TRP A 91 -3.36 11.33 12.38
N PRO A 92 -4.25 10.41 11.97
CA PRO A 92 -4.84 9.44 12.87
C PRO A 92 -3.76 8.57 13.52
N LYS A 93 -3.81 8.44 14.84
CA LYS A 93 -2.82 7.68 15.63
C LYS A 93 -3.03 6.16 15.61
N THR A 94 -4.05 5.69 14.89
CA THR A 94 -4.46 4.28 14.90
C THR A 94 -3.93 3.56 13.67
N PHE A 95 -3.31 2.41 13.90
CA PHE A 95 -3.03 1.45 12.84
C PHE A 95 -4.34 0.87 12.31
N ASN A 96 -4.70 1.23 11.08
CA ASN A 96 -5.96 0.79 10.46
C ASN A 96 -5.79 0.51 8.95
N PRO A 97 -4.92 -0.44 8.55
CA PRO A 97 -4.93 -0.92 7.18
C PRO A 97 -6.22 -1.70 6.91
N PHE A 98 -6.68 -1.65 5.66
CA PHE A 98 -7.68 -2.61 5.19
C PHE A 98 -7.22 -4.04 5.39
N ARG A 99 -8.17 -4.90 5.75
CA ARG A 99 -7.97 -6.34 5.68
C ARG A 99 -7.79 -6.77 4.21
N PRO A 100 -7.16 -7.94 3.96
CA PRO A 100 -6.88 -8.39 2.61
C PRO A 100 -8.09 -8.36 1.66
N PHE A 101 -9.27 -8.81 2.07
CA PHE A 101 -10.45 -8.77 1.20
C PHE A 101 -11.06 -7.38 1.07
N GLU A 102 -10.97 -6.53 2.09
CA GLU A 102 -11.40 -5.13 2.00
C GLU A 102 -10.55 -4.39 0.96
N GLN A 103 -9.24 -4.62 0.99
CA GLN A 103 -8.32 -4.11 -0.02
C GLN A 103 -8.64 -4.67 -1.41
N LEU A 104 -8.85 -5.98 -1.55
CA LEU A 104 -9.16 -6.58 -2.86
C LEU A 104 -10.47 -6.04 -3.44
N MET A 105 -11.49 -5.84 -2.62
CA MET A 105 -12.73 -5.19 -3.04
C MET A 105 -12.50 -3.73 -3.46
N SER A 106 -11.53 -3.04 -2.85
CA SER A 106 -11.22 -1.65 -3.21
C SER A 106 -10.37 -1.49 -4.49
N VAL A 107 -9.71 -2.56 -4.98
CA VAL A 107 -8.76 -2.47 -6.10
C VAL A 107 -9.14 -3.31 -7.31
N LEU A 108 -9.87 -4.41 -7.13
CA LEU A 108 -10.13 -5.34 -8.22
C LEU A 108 -11.34 -4.89 -9.06
N PRO A 109 -11.24 -5.02 -10.40
CA PRO A 109 -12.42 -4.92 -11.26
C PRO A 109 -13.28 -6.18 -11.16
N GLU A 110 -14.53 -6.07 -11.61
CA GLU A 110 -15.49 -7.19 -11.68
C GLU A 110 -14.92 -8.43 -12.39
N SER A 111 -14.13 -8.24 -13.45
CA SER A 111 -13.53 -9.34 -14.23
C SER A 111 -12.60 -10.24 -13.41
N SER A 112 -12.12 -9.75 -12.28
CA SER A 112 -11.21 -10.46 -11.37
C SER A 112 -11.91 -11.00 -10.12
N LYS A 113 -13.25 -11.04 -10.10
CA LYS A 113 -14.04 -11.52 -8.95
C LYS A 113 -13.67 -12.91 -8.44
N TYR A 114 -13.13 -13.77 -9.29
CA TYR A 114 -12.70 -15.12 -8.90
C TYR A 114 -11.55 -15.14 -7.87
N LEU A 115 -10.89 -13.99 -7.63
CA LEU A 115 -9.90 -13.80 -6.56
C LEU A 115 -10.53 -13.45 -5.20
N LEU A 116 -11.84 -13.23 -5.16
CA LEU A 116 -12.59 -12.89 -3.96
C LEU A 116 -13.43 -14.08 -3.49
N PRO A 117 -13.72 -14.17 -2.18
CA PRO A 117 -14.74 -15.05 -1.63
C PRO A 117 -16.06 -14.93 -2.36
N VAL A 118 -16.72 -16.07 -2.59
CA VAL A 118 -18.00 -16.13 -3.34
C VAL A 118 -19.06 -15.23 -2.73
N CYS A 119 -19.05 -15.05 -1.41
CA CYS A 119 -20.00 -14.20 -0.71
C CYS A 119 -19.94 -12.73 -1.15
N TYR A 120 -18.81 -12.25 -1.69
CA TYR A 120 -18.67 -10.87 -2.17
C TYR A 120 -19.00 -10.68 -3.65
N HIS A 121 -19.21 -11.75 -4.42
CA HIS A 121 -19.37 -11.65 -5.89
C HIS A 121 -20.58 -10.79 -6.27
N ASP A 122 -21.70 -10.98 -5.57
CA ASP A 122 -22.92 -10.22 -5.84
C ASP A 122 -22.75 -8.72 -5.56
N LEU A 123 -21.89 -8.34 -4.61
CA LEU A 123 -21.60 -6.93 -4.33
C LEU A 123 -20.90 -6.22 -5.50
N ILE A 124 -20.17 -6.94 -6.34
CA ILE A 124 -19.40 -6.35 -7.45
C ILE A 124 -20.01 -6.63 -8.82
N THR A 125 -20.94 -7.58 -8.94
CA THR A 125 -21.58 -7.93 -10.22
C THR A 125 -23.06 -7.56 -10.31
N SER A 126 -23.78 -7.54 -9.19
CA SER A 126 -25.24 -7.33 -9.22
C SER A 126 -25.58 -5.85 -9.48
N HIS A 127 -26.50 -5.60 -10.41
CA HIS A 127 -27.03 -4.25 -10.63
C HIS A 127 -27.77 -3.68 -9.41
N ASP A 128 -28.29 -4.56 -8.54
CA ASP A 128 -28.95 -4.17 -7.29
C ASP A 128 -27.96 -3.96 -6.14
N SER A 129 -26.65 -4.15 -6.38
CA SER A 129 -25.64 -3.94 -5.34
C SER A 129 -25.57 -2.46 -4.94
N PRO A 130 -25.54 -2.17 -3.64
CA PRO A 130 -25.48 -0.80 -3.13
C PRO A 130 -24.12 -0.10 -3.33
N ILE A 131 -23.14 -0.83 -3.87
CA ILE A 131 -21.80 -0.33 -4.20
C ILE A 131 -21.41 -0.61 -5.66
N ILE A 132 -22.39 -0.95 -6.53
CA ILE A 132 -22.11 -1.29 -7.94
C ILE A 132 -21.48 -0.13 -8.71
N ASP A 133 -21.73 1.11 -8.28
CA ASP A 133 -21.16 2.32 -8.87
C ASP A 133 -19.63 2.43 -8.68
N PHE A 134 -19.02 1.64 -7.79
CA PHE A 134 -17.57 1.52 -7.68
C PHE A 134 -16.93 0.69 -8.80
N TYR A 135 -17.70 -0.14 -9.51
CA TYR A 135 -17.19 -1.13 -10.46
C TYR A 135 -17.71 -0.87 -11.89
N PRO A 136 -17.39 0.27 -12.52
CA PRO A 136 -17.85 0.55 -13.86
C PRO A 136 -17.20 -0.42 -14.87
N THR A 137 -18.00 -1.03 -15.75
CA THR A 137 -17.50 -1.88 -16.84
C THR A 137 -16.70 -1.08 -17.88
N ASN A 138 -17.06 0.19 -18.09
CA ASN A 138 -16.38 1.10 -19.01
C ASN A 138 -16.06 2.40 -18.28
N PHE A 139 -14.85 2.90 -18.45
CA PHE A 139 -14.39 4.18 -17.91
C PHE A 139 -13.56 4.92 -18.95
N VAL A 140 -13.40 6.24 -18.76
CA VAL A 140 -12.67 7.09 -19.69
C VAL A 140 -11.19 7.12 -19.31
N ILE A 141 -10.32 6.96 -20.31
CA ILE A 141 -8.89 7.25 -20.19
C ILE A 141 -8.64 8.62 -20.84
N ASP A 142 -8.27 9.60 -20.02
CA ASP A 142 -7.83 10.90 -20.52
C ASP A 142 -6.33 10.88 -20.79
N LEU A 143 -5.94 10.94 -22.06
CA LEU A 143 -4.54 10.99 -22.46
C LEU A 143 -3.79 12.19 -21.90
N ASN A 144 -4.47 13.30 -21.57
CA ASN A 144 -3.87 14.47 -20.94
C ASN A 144 -2.54 14.93 -21.59
N GLY A 145 -2.53 15.04 -22.92
CA GLY A 145 -1.35 15.44 -23.70
C GLY A 145 -0.31 14.33 -23.94
N LYS A 146 -0.60 13.09 -23.56
CA LYS A 146 0.24 11.91 -23.82
C LYS A 146 -0.20 11.17 -25.07
N PHE A 147 0.68 10.31 -25.57
CA PHE A 147 0.44 9.55 -26.80
C PHE A 147 -0.07 8.13 -26.54
N GLN A 148 0.27 7.56 -25.39
CA GLN A 148 -0.05 6.18 -25.06
C GLN A 148 -1.07 6.10 -23.93
N GLU A 149 -2.03 5.19 -24.03
CA GLU A 149 -3.13 5.06 -23.06
C GLU A 149 -2.63 4.78 -21.63
N TRP A 150 -1.56 3.99 -21.48
CA TRP A 150 -0.95 3.70 -20.17
C TRP A 150 -0.30 4.92 -19.50
N GLN A 151 -0.12 6.02 -20.24
CA GLN A 151 0.33 7.31 -19.70
C GLN A 151 -0.85 8.24 -19.35
N GLY A 152 -2.06 7.87 -19.79
CA GLY A 152 -3.28 8.62 -19.52
C GLY A 152 -3.79 8.41 -18.10
N VAL A 153 -4.79 9.20 -17.75
CA VAL A 153 -5.46 9.17 -16.45
C VAL A 153 -6.74 8.35 -16.58
N ALA A 154 -6.82 7.24 -15.86
CA ALA A 154 -8.06 6.47 -15.74
C ALA A 154 -9.04 7.22 -14.82
N LEU A 155 -10.18 7.64 -15.38
CA LEU A 155 -11.22 8.35 -14.64
C LEU A 155 -12.17 7.36 -13.99
N LEU A 156 -11.76 6.85 -12.84
CA LEU A 156 -12.53 5.95 -12.00
C LEU A 156 -13.18 6.71 -10.83
N PRO A 157 -14.35 6.27 -10.35
CA PRO A 157 -14.91 6.83 -9.12
C PRO A 157 -14.01 6.48 -7.93
N PHE A 158 -13.81 7.42 -7.02
CA PHE A 158 -13.16 7.14 -5.74
C PHE A 158 -14.11 6.34 -4.84
N ILE A 159 -13.56 5.34 -4.15
CA ILE A 159 -14.34 4.48 -3.26
C ILE A 159 -14.62 5.21 -1.94
N ASP A 160 -15.89 5.20 -1.51
CA ASP A 160 -16.27 5.53 -0.14
C ASP A 160 -16.01 4.32 0.76
N GLU A 161 -14.92 4.40 1.53
CA GLU A 161 -14.47 3.40 2.49
C GLU A 161 -15.58 3.00 3.46
N THR A 162 -16.30 3.97 4.01
CA THR A 162 -17.34 3.69 5.02
C THR A 162 -18.48 2.90 4.40
N ARG A 163 -18.86 3.24 3.16
CA ARG A 163 -19.89 2.53 2.42
C ARG A 163 -19.45 1.12 2.04
N LEU A 164 -18.21 0.96 1.58
CA LEU A 164 -17.65 -0.36 1.24
C LEU A 164 -17.65 -1.30 2.44
N LEU A 165 -17.04 -0.89 3.56
CA LEU A 165 -16.91 -1.72 4.77
C LEU A 165 -18.27 -2.06 5.38
N LYS A 166 -19.23 -1.12 5.33
CA LYS A 166 -20.60 -1.37 5.79
C LYS A 166 -21.24 -2.54 5.05
N PHE A 167 -21.11 -2.63 3.73
CA PHE A 167 -21.75 -3.71 2.96
C PHE A 167 -20.98 -5.03 2.98
N MET A 168 -19.66 -4.97 3.18
CA MET A 168 -18.86 -6.18 3.39
C MET A 168 -19.16 -6.89 4.71
N THR A 169 -19.61 -6.15 5.74
CA THR A 169 -19.92 -6.69 7.07
C THR A 169 -21.35 -7.20 7.23
N LEU A 170 -22.25 -6.89 6.28
CA LEU A 170 -23.66 -7.28 6.36
C LEU A 170 -23.87 -8.72 5.86
N ASN A 171 -23.97 -9.67 6.80
CA ASN A 171 -24.46 -11.05 6.57
C ASN A 171 -23.67 -11.91 5.58
N LEU A 172 -22.44 -11.52 5.22
CA LEU A 172 -21.54 -12.32 4.40
C LEU A 172 -20.60 -13.11 5.32
N LYS A 173 -20.73 -14.44 5.30
CA LYS A 173 -19.90 -15.34 6.11
C LYS A 173 -18.77 -15.88 5.26
N LEU A 174 -17.55 -15.55 5.66
CA LEU A 174 -16.34 -16.19 5.18
C LEU A 174 -16.26 -17.61 5.74
N SER A 175 -15.68 -18.53 4.98
CA SER A 175 -15.25 -19.81 5.51
C SER A 175 -14.08 -19.63 6.49
N PRO A 176 -13.79 -20.60 7.37
CA PRO A 176 -12.67 -20.48 8.32
C PRO A 176 -11.30 -20.26 7.64
N GLU A 177 -11.11 -20.81 6.43
CA GLU A 177 -9.90 -20.60 5.64
C GLU A 177 -9.82 -19.18 5.09
N GLU A 178 -10.94 -18.65 4.57
CA GLU A 178 -11.03 -17.26 4.12
C GLU A 178 -10.88 -16.27 5.28
N GLU A 179 -11.40 -16.57 6.47
CA GLU A 179 -11.17 -15.76 7.66
C GLU A 179 -9.68 -15.70 8.03
N LEU A 180 -8.95 -16.81 7.90
CA LEU A 180 -7.50 -16.84 8.10
C LEU A 180 -6.78 -15.99 7.05
N LEU A 181 -7.17 -16.09 5.78
CA LEU A 181 -6.61 -15.26 4.70
C LEU A 181 -6.93 -13.78 4.86
N ASN A 182 -8.04 -13.45 5.51
CA ASN A 182 -8.46 -12.07 5.79
C ASN A 182 -7.87 -11.49 7.08
N SER A 183 -6.90 -12.18 7.70
CA SER A 183 -6.24 -11.76 8.93
C SER A 183 -4.85 -11.17 8.67
N ILE A 184 -4.35 -10.37 9.63
CA ILE A 184 -2.97 -9.87 9.59
C ILE A 184 -2.04 -10.99 10.05
N GLY A 185 -1.08 -11.35 9.21
CA GLY A 185 -0.08 -12.39 9.50
C GLY A 185 1.06 -11.91 10.39
N ASP A 186 1.86 -12.88 10.86
CA ASP A 186 3.13 -12.64 11.56
C ASP A 186 4.31 -12.70 10.57
N ASN A 187 5.39 -11.95 10.88
CA ASN A 187 6.68 -12.16 10.21
C ASN A 187 7.40 -13.38 10.82
N TYR A 188 8.25 -14.03 10.02
CA TYR A 188 9.01 -15.21 10.45
C TYR A 188 10.50 -15.02 10.25
N LEU A 189 11.28 -15.48 11.23
CA LEU A 189 12.73 -15.53 11.17
C LEU A 189 13.18 -16.98 11.01
N PHE A 190 13.92 -17.25 9.95
CA PHE A 190 14.49 -18.56 9.62
C PHE A 190 15.99 -18.54 9.90
N LEU A 191 16.44 -19.44 10.77
CA LEU A 191 17.84 -19.49 11.20
C LEU A 191 18.35 -20.92 11.09
N ARG A 192 19.59 -21.08 10.65
CA ARG A 192 20.26 -22.37 10.79
C ARG A 192 20.46 -22.66 12.28
N GLU A 193 20.26 -23.91 12.72
CA GLU A 193 20.49 -24.32 14.11
C GLU A 193 21.93 -23.99 14.54
N SER A 194 22.91 -24.15 13.64
CA SER A 194 24.33 -23.85 13.89
C SER A 194 24.69 -22.36 13.88
N HIS A 195 23.72 -21.46 13.69
CA HIS A 195 23.98 -20.03 13.79
C HIS A 195 23.88 -19.62 15.26
N ASN A 196 24.75 -18.74 15.75
CA ASN A 196 24.79 -18.36 17.18
C ASN A 196 23.40 -17.95 17.74
N LEU A 197 22.63 -17.17 16.97
CA LEU A 197 21.25 -16.82 17.34
C LEU A 197 20.30 -18.03 17.35
N GLY A 198 20.47 -18.97 16.42
CA GLY A 198 19.69 -20.21 16.37
C GLY A 198 19.94 -21.08 17.61
N GLU A 199 21.20 -21.30 17.98
CA GLU A 199 21.58 -22.01 19.21
C GLU A 199 21.00 -21.33 20.46
N THR A 200 21.09 -20.00 20.49
CA THR A 200 20.58 -19.16 21.59
C THR A 200 19.06 -19.26 21.73
N ILE A 201 18.31 -19.20 20.63
CA ILE A 201 16.86 -19.37 20.61
C ILE A 201 16.48 -20.77 21.10
N LEU A 202 17.20 -21.81 20.66
CA LEU A 202 16.93 -23.19 21.08
C LEU A 202 17.20 -23.41 22.57
N ALA A 203 18.30 -22.86 23.08
CA ALA A 203 18.61 -22.92 24.51
C ALA A 203 17.53 -22.24 25.39
N ASN A 204 16.82 -21.25 24.83
CA ASN A 204 15.76 -20.50 25.50
C ASN A 204 14.34 -20.90 25.05
N ALA A 205 14.17 -22.03 24.35
CA ALA A 205 12.87 -22.49 23.87
C ALA A 205 11.76 -22.57 24.94
N PRO A 206 12.04 -22.98 26.20
CA PRO A 206 11.02 -22.97 27.26
C PRO A 206 10.41 -21.59 27.54
N LEU A 207 11.18 -20.50 27.38
CA LEU A 207 10.69 -19.13 27.57
C LEU A 207 9.72 -18.72 26.45
N LEU A 208 10.03 -19.09 25.21
CA LEU A 208 9.15 -18.84 24.05
C LEU A 208 7.83 -19.65 24.13
N GLY A 209 7.87 -20.80 24.81
CA GLY A 209 6.70 -21.64 25.08
C GLY A 209 5.68 -21.02 26.03
N LEU A 210 5.99 -19.88 26.67
CA LEU A 210 5.06 -19.14 27.52
C LEU A 210 4.02 -18.32 26.72
N GLY A 211 4.15 -18.27 25.39
CA GLY A 211 3.20 -17.56 24.53
C GLY A 211 3.37 -16.04 24.52
N ALA A 212 4.51 -15.53 25.00
CA ALA A 212 4.85 -14.11 25.00
C ALA A 212 6.06 -13.83 24.11
N TYR A 213 6.07 -12.64 23.50
CA TYR A 213 7.23 -12.14 22.77
C TYR A 213 8.39 -11.89 23.74
N VAL A 214 9.59 -12.30 23.34
CA VAL A 214 10.84 -12.14 24.09
C VAL A 214 11.81 -11.30 23.28
N GLY A 215 12.39 -10.27 23.90
CA GLY A 215 13.38 -9.43 23.24
C GLY A 215 14.64 -10.21 22.90
N ILE A 216 15.15 -10.07 21.67
CA ILE A 216 16.40 -10.73 21.25
C ILE A 216 17.59 -10.28 22.10
N SER A 217 17.57 -9.03 22.59
CA SER A 217 18.54 -8.51 23.55
C SER A 217 18.54 -9.28 24.88
N ASP A 218 17.36 -9.73 25.33
CA ASP A 218 17.21 -10.49 26.57
C ASP A 218 17.76 -11.91 26.44
N LEU A 219 17.94 -12.37 25.19
CA LEU A 219 18.64 -13.60 24.85
C LEU A 219 20.17 -13.42 24.75
N ASN A 220 20.71 -12.24 25.08
CA ASN A 220 22.13 -11.89 24.96
C ASN A 220 22.68 -11.93 23.52
N TYR A 221 21.85 -11.62 22.52
CA TYR A 221 22.30 -11.47 21.13
C TYR A 221 22.29 -10.01 20.70
N ALA A 222 23.43 -9.51 20.19
CA ALA A 222 23.65 -8.07 19.99
C ALA A 222 23.52 -7.58 18.53
N ASN A 223 23.45 -8.49 17.56
CA ASN A 223 23.55 -8.12 16.14
C ASN A 223 22.20 -8.06 15.41
N LEU A 224 21.12 -8.47 16.06
CA LEU A 224 19.74 -8.36 15.57
C LEU A 224 18.87 -7.87 16.71
N PHE A 225 18.02 -6.89 16.42
CA PHE A 225 17.09 -6.31 17.37
C PHE A 225 15.67 -6.63 16.95
N GLY A 226 14.80 -6.80 17.94
CA GLY A 226 13.40 -7.16 17.75
C GLY A 226 12.97 -8.14 18.81
N GLU A 227 11.79 -8.70 18.61
CA GLU A 227 11.20 -9.67 19.51
C GLU A 227 10.90 -10.96 18.76
N VAL A 228 11.05 -12.08 19.45
CA VAL A 228 10.74 -13.42 18.93
C VAL A 228 9.68 -14.09 19.79
N LEU A 229 8.82 -14.88 19.16
CA LEU A 229 7.77 -15.64 19.82
C LEU A 229 7.71 -17.04 19.18
N GLU A 230 7.28 -18.04 19.97
CA GLU A 230 6.79 -19.35 19.52
C GLU A 230 7.74 -20.08 18.54
N LEU A 231 8.41 -21.12 19.04
CA LEU A 231 9.20 -22.00 18.20
C LEU A 231 8.27 -22.94 17.42
N LYS A 232 8.04 -22.63 16.13
CA LYS A 232 7.11 -23.42 15.28
C LYS A 232 7.69 -24.75 14.84
N SER A 233 8.99 -24.79 14.54
CA SER A 233 9.66 -26.05 14.19
C SER A 233 11.18 -25.92 14.24
N VAL A 234 11.82 -27.06 14.52
CA VAL A 234 13.21 -27.32 14.14
C VAL A 234 13.13 -28.39 13.06
N GLN A 235 13.23 -28.01 11.79
CA GLN A 235 13.20 -29.01 10.71
C GLN A 235 14.54 -29.74 10.67
N ARG A 236 14.65 -30.83 11.45
CA ARG A 236 15.74 -31.79 11.36
C ARG A 236 15.40 -32.76 10.23
N SER A 237 15.92 -32.47 9.04
CA SER A 237 15.74 -33.26 7.81
C SER A 237 14.29 -33.61 7.48
N SER A 238 13.61 -32.76 6.70
CA SER A 238 12.48 -33.22 5.89
C SER A 238 12.92 -33.26 4.42
N PRO A 239 12.95 -34.44 3.76
CA PRO A 239 13.26 -34.54 2.34
C PRO A 239 12.16 -33.99 1.42
N ASP A 240 11.06 -33.49 1.97
CA ASP A 240 9.87 -33.09 1.22
C ASP A 240 9.45 -31.63 1.51
N VAL A 241 10.38 -30.68 1.38
CA VAL A 241 9.95 -29.33 0.98
C VAL A 241 9.63 -29.43 -0.51
N ALA A 242 8.36 -29.63 -0.83
CA ALA A 242 7.90 -29.65 -2.21
C ALA A 242 8.29 -28.32 -2.88
N SER A 243 9.26 -28.38 -3.80
CA SER A 243 9.42 -27.32 -4.79
C SER A 243 8.10 -27.19 -5.55
N LEU A 244 7.69 -25.97 -5.90
CA LEU A 244 6.51 -25.68 -6.75
C LEU A 244 6.55 -26.43 -8.10
N LYS A 245 7.69 -27.04 -8.43
CA LYS A 245 7.84 -28.05 -9.47
C LYS A 245 8.41 -29.31 -8.82
N ASP A 246 7.65 -30.40 -8.85
CA ASP A 246 7.98 -31.74 -8.32
C ASP A 246 9.30 -32.37 -8.82
N GLU A 247 10.11 -31.65 -9.59
CA GLU A 247 11.29 -32.20 -10.29
C GLU A 247 12.60 -32.09 -9.48
N ASP A 248 12.71 -31.14 -8.55
CA ASP A 248 13.91 -30.97 -7.72
C ASP A 248 13.57 -31.12 -6.23
N LYS A 249 13.78 -32.31 -5.68
CA LYS A 249 13.80 -32.51 -4.22
C LYS A 249 15.01 -31.78 -3.65
N ILE A 250 14.82 -30.59 -3.11
CA ILE A 250 15.87 -29.86 -2.40
C ILE A 250 16.08 -30.54 -1.04
N ASN A 251 17.19 -31.26 -0.92
CA ASN A 251 17.59 -31.83 0.37
C ASN A 251 18.16 -30.72 1.26
N ILE A 252 17.33 -30.19 2.15
CA ILE A 252 17.79 -29.32 3.24
C ILE A 252 18.38 -30.21 4.32
N SER A 253 19.67 -30.53 4.17
CA SER A 253 20.41 -31.39 5.11
C SER A 253 20.68 -30.73 6.47
N SER A 254 20.48 -29.42 6.58
CA SER A 254 20.86 -28.63 7.74
C SER A 254 19.63 -28.17 8.51
N PRO A 255 19.59 -28.39 9.84
CA PRO A 255 18.43 -28.03 10.60
C PRO A 255 18.18 -26.53 10.64
N VAL A 256 16.90 -26.17 10.50
CA VAL A 256 16.42 -24.77 10.51
C VAL A 256 15.47 -24.58 11.68
N VAL A 257 15.69 -23.51 12.43
CA VAL A 257 14.87 -22.97 13.51
C VAL A 257 13.95 -21.91 12.91
N VAL A 258 12.65 -22.01 13.17
CA VAL A 258 11.64 -21.04 12.72
C VAL A 258 10.89 -20.47 13.91
N VAL A 259 10.93 -19.14 14.05
CA VAL A 259 10.22 -18.39 15.08
C VAL A 259 9.42 -17.24 14.45
N LYS A 260 8.37 -16.80 15.13
CA LYS A 260 7.72 -15.52 14.80
C LYS A 260 8.65 -14.38 15.19
N PHE A 261 8.64 -13.31 14.40
CA PHE A 261 9.50 -12.15 14.58
C PHE A 261 8.70 -10.85 14.52
N ARG A 262 9.06 -9.88 15.34
CA ARG A 262 8.58 -8.51 15.27
C ARG A 262 9.75 -7.55 15.31
N ASP A 263 9.66 -6.52 14.48
CA ASP A 263 10.60 -5.41 14.52
C ASP A 263 10.54 -4.71 15.89
N PRO A 264 11.64 -4.05 16.32
CA PRO A 264 11.63 -3.25 17.53
C PRO A 264 10.51 -2.20 17.53
N VAL A 265 9.78 -2.12 18.63
CA VAL A 265 8.73 -1.10 18.82
C VAL A 265 9.33 0.15 19.47
N TYR A 266 9.07 1.31 18.87
CA TYR A 266 9.50 2.61 19.38
C TYR A 266 8.27 3.41 19.86
N PRO A 267 8.42 4.33 20.82
CA PRO A 267 7.34 5.23 21.22
C PRO A 267 6.78 6.03 20.04
N ASP A 268 5.47 6.29 20.00
CA ASP A 268 4.77 6.96 18.90
C ASP A 268 5.33 8.34 18.50
N ASN A 269 6.00 9.04 19.42
CA ASN A 269 6.62 10.34 19.19
C ASN A 269 8.10 10.26 18.78
N THR A 270 8.60 9.07 18.47
CA THR A 270 9.98 8.86 18.04
C THR A 270 10.18 9.46 16.66
N ILE A 271 11.19 10.32 16.52
CA ILE A 271 11.60 10.89 15.24
C ILE A 271 12.91 10.22 14.81
N PHE A 272 12.87 9.52 13.68
CA PHE A 272 14.05 8.95 13.06
C PHE A 272 14.81 10.03 12.31
N LEU A 273 15.91 10.51 12.90
CA LEU A 273 16.71 11.58 12.34
C LEU A 273 17.49 11.09 11.11
N SER A 274 17.42 11.85 10.03
CA SER A 274 18.24 11.68 8.81
C SER A 274 19.69 12.09 9.05
N LYS A 275 20.40 11.35 9.90
CA LYS A 275 21.80 11.59 10.25
C LYS A 275 22.61 10.30 10.17
N LEU A 276 23.89 10.46 9.87
CA LEU A 276 24.82 9.33 9.92
C LEU A 276 24.98 8.83 11.35
N LEU A 277 25.07 7.51 11.49
CA LEU A 277 25.35 6.88 12.78
C LEU A 277 26.80 7.15 13.19
N LYS A 278 27.02 7.21 14.50
CA LYS A 278 28.37 7.35 15.05
C LYS A 278 29.20 6.13 14.63
N GLY A 279 30.35 6.37 13.98
CA GLY A 279 31.24 5.30 13.51
C GLY A 279 31.01 4.86 12.06
N SER A 280 30.08 5.46 11.34
CA SER A 280 29.94 5.24 9.88
C SER A 280 31.23 5.60 9.15
N LYS A 281 31.67 4.72 8.24
CA LYS A 281 32.82 4.92 7.36
C LYS A 281 32.34 5.04 5.91
N TYR A 282 32.87 6.00 5.16
CA TYR A 282 32.60 6.11 3.73
C TYR A 282 33.48 5.12 2.97
N PHE A 283 32.87 4.26 2.17
CA PHE A 283 33.57 3.47 1.17
C PHE A 283 33.38 4.16 -0.17
N LEU A 284 34.45 4.80 -0.67
CA LEU A 284 34.48 5.26 -2.06
C LEU A 284 34.56 4.02 -2.95
N ILE A 285 33.44 3.66 -3.57
CA ILE A 285 33.44 2.69 -4.67
C ILE A 285 33.98 3.43 -5.88
N SER A 286 35.28 3.29 -6.15
CA SER A 286 35.87 3.71 -7.42
C SER A 286 35.38 2.77 -8.51
N TYR A 287 34.58 3.28 -9.44
CA TYR A 287 34.19 2.61 -10.68
C TYR A 287 35.31 2.69 -11.72
#